data_AF-A0A820I9M4-F1
#
_entry.id   AF-A0A820I9M4-F1
#
_cell.length_a   1.000
_cell.length_b   1.000
_cell.length_c   1.000
_cell.angle_alpha   90.00
_cell.angle_beta   90.00
_cell.angle_gamma   90.00
#
_symmetry.space_group_name_H-M   'P 1'
#
loop_
_entity.id
_entity.type
_entity.pdbx_description
1 polymer ?
#
loop_
_entity_poly.entity_id
_entity_poly.type
_entity_poly.pdbx_seq_one_letter_code
_entity_poly.pdbx_strand_id
1 'polypeptide(L)'
;MQSILRGGNRVLISRSTDVYTNLALERYLAENIKHQPKTRLLLLWRNKPCVVMGRYQNPYVESDIKYLNDKQIDLARRYSGGGTCYHDFGR
;
A
#
# COMPACT_ATOMS: atom_id res chain seq x y z
N MET A 1 5.46 -9.03 -10.85
CA MET A 1 4.86 -9.88 -9.80
C MET A 1 5.58 -11.21 -9.84
N GLN A 2 6.12 -11.68 -8.72
CA GLN A 2 6.73 -13.02 -8.62
C GLN A 2 5.91 -13.83 -7.62
N SER A 3 5.46 -15.02 -8.03
CA SER A 3 4.59 -15.90 -7.24
C SER A 3 5.33 -17.19 -6.91
N ILE A 4 5.45 -17.53 -5.63
CA ILE A 4 5.94 -18.82 -5.18
C ILE A 4 4.71 -19.64 -4.78
N LEU A 5 4.40 -20.69 -5.55
CA LEU A 5 3.21 -21.52 -5.32
C LEU A 5 3.57 -22.75 -4.48
N ARG A 6 2.93 -22.91 -3.32
CA ARG A 6 2.87 -24.17 -2.57
C ARG A 6 1.43 -24.34 -2.05
N GLY A 7 0.67 -25.26 -2.66
CA GLY A 7 -0.67 -25.73 -2.22
C GLY A 7 -1.63 -24.66 -1.67
N GLY A 8 -2.53 -24.11 -2.50
CA GLY A 8 -3.59 -23.17 -2.09
C GLY A 8 -3.14 -21.80 -1.56
N ASN A 9 -1.92 -21.71 -1.03
CA ASN A 9 -1.31 -20.52 -0.47
C ASN A 9 -0.47 -19.83 -1.55
N ARG A 10 -0.60 -18.50 -1.63
CA ARG A 10 0.12 -17.67 -2.60
C ARG A 10 0.86 -16.56 -1.87
N VAL A 11 2.15 -16.43 -2.16
CA VAL A 11 2.95 -15.28 -1.73
C VAL A 11 3.24 -14.44 -2.96
N LEU A 12 2.85 -13.17 -2.89
CA LEU A 12 3.06 -12.17 -3.93
C LEU A 12 4.03 -11.13 -3.43
N ILE A 13 5.02 -10.82 -4.27
CA ILE A 13 5.95 -9.72 -4.02
C ILE A 13 5.72 -8.68 -5.13
N SER A 14 5.29 -7.48 -4.73
CA SER A 14 5.24 -6.34 -5.65
C SER A 14 6.65 -5.86 -5.95
N ARG A 15 6.93 -5.63 -7.24
CA ARG A 15 8.19 -5.01 -7.70
C ARG A 15 8.07 -3.49 -7.84
N SER A 16 6.85 -2.95 -7.74
CA SER A 16 6.64 -1.51 -7.78
C SER A 16 7.01 -0.89 -6.45
N THR A 17 7.68 0.26 -6.51
CA THR A 17 7.93 1.14 -5.36
C THR A 17 6.95 2.31 -5.30
N ASP A 18 6.01 2.38 -6.25
CA ASP A 18 5.00 3.42 -6.30
C ASP A 18 3.82 3.10 -5.37
N VAL A 19 3.51 4.03 -4.47
CA VAL A 19 2.48 3.85 -3.44
C VAL A 19 1.09 3.69 -4.05
N TYR A 20 0.77 4.43 -5.12
CA TYR A 20 -0.54 4.38 -5.76
C TYR A 20 -0.77 3.02 -6.41
N THR A 21 0.23 2.52 -7.14
CA THR A 21 0.21 1.19 -7.77
C THR A 21 0.05 0.09 -6.73
N ASN A 22 0.79 0.16 -5.62
CA ASN A 22 0.74 -0.87 -4.60
C ASN A 22 -0.59 -0.87 -3.82
N LEU A 23 -1.14 0.30 -3.49
CA LEU A 23 -2.48 0.42 -2.89
C LEU A 23 -3.58 -0.06 -3.85
N ALA A 24 -3.45 0.22 -5.15
CA ALA A 24 -4.38 -0.28 -6.16
C ALA A 24 -4.32 -1.82 -6.25
N LEU A 25 -3.13 -2.40 -6.21
CA LEU A 25 -2.94 -3.86 -6.18
C LEU A 25 -3.53 -4.48 -4.91
N GLU A 26 -3.27 -3.89 -3.74
CA GLU A 26 -3.86 -4.32 -2.47
C GLU A 26 -5.39 -4.34 -2.56
N ARG A 27 -5.98 -3.23 -3.04
CA ARG A 27 -7.43 -3.09 -3.19
C ARG A 27 -8.00 -4.14 -4.14
N TYR A 28 -7.39 -4.28 -5.32
CA TYR A 28 -7.81 -5.25 -6.32
C TYR A 28 -7.81 -6.67 -5.76
N LEU A 29 -6.73 -7.07 -5.08
CA LEU A 29 -6.63 -8.40 -4.46
C LEU A 29 -7.70 -8.58 -3.38
N ALA A 30 -7.94 -7.57 -2.55
CA ALA A 30 -8.97 -7.61 -1.51
C ALA A 30 -10.41 -7.69 -2.04
N GLU A 31 -10.69 -7.17 -3.25
CA GLU A 31 -11.99 -7.33 -3.93
C GLU A 31 -12.14 -8.70 -4.57
N ASN A 32 -11.11 -9.15 -5.30
CA ASN A 32 -11.23 -10.29 -6.19
C ASN A 32 -10.96 -11.64 -5.51
N ILE A 33 -10.15 -11.68 -4.44
CA ILE A 33 -9.82 -12.93 -3.73
C ILE A 33 -10.92 -13.39 -2.78
N LYS A 34 -11.85 -12.50 -2.39
CA LYS A 34 -13.01 -12.86 -1.55
C LYS A 34 -13.84 -14.02 -2.12
N HIS A 35 -13.81 -14.22 -3.43
CA HIS A 35 -14.54 -15.28 -4.12
C HIS A 35 -13.82 -16.64 -4.12
N GLN A 36 -12.63 -16.76 -3.50
CA GLN A 36 -11.84 -18.00 -3.43
C GLN A 36 -11.64 -18.45 -1.96
N PRO A 37 -12.64 -19.11 -1.33
CA PRO A 37 -12.67 -19.40 0.11
C PRO A 37 -11.56 -20.35 0.63
N LYS A 38 -10.73 -20.93 -0.25
CA LYS A 38 -9.59 -21.79 0.12
C LYS A 38 -8.21 -21.18 -0.18
N THR A 39 -8.15 -19.93 -0.63
CA THR A 39 -6.89 -19.27 -0.99
C THR A 39 -6.40 -18.37 0.14
N ARG A 40 -5.22 -18.66 0.69
CA ARG A 40 -4.51 -17.72 1.59
C ARG A 40 -3.51 -16.93 0.78
N LEU A 41 -3.54 -15.61 0.92
CA LEU A 41 -2.66 -14.70 0.19
C LEU A 41 -1.82 -13.85 1.15
N LEU A 42 -0.52 -13.81 0.92
CA LEU A 42 0.38 -12.82 1.51
C LEU A 42 0.89 -11.89 0.39
N LEU A 43 0.68 -10.59 0.55
CA LEU A 43 1.28 -9.57 -0.31
C LEU A 43 2.38 -8.84 0.46
N LEU A 44 3.60 -8.87 -0.08
CA LEU A 44 4.72 -8.08 0.39
C LEU A 44 5.02 -6.97 -0.63
N TRP A 45 5.18 -5.75 -0.14
CA TRP A 45 5.42 -4.57 -0.95
C TRP A 45 6.15 -3.51 -0.13
N ARG A 46 6.77 -2.56 -0.83
CA ARG A 46 7.54 -1.46 -0.23
C ARG A 46 7.40 -0.25 -1.15
N ASN A 47 7.39 0.95 -0.57
CA ASN A 47 7.28 2.18 -1.34
C ASN A 47 8.57 2.99 -1.28
N LYS A 48 8.79 3.84 -2.29
CA LYS A 48 9.65 5.02 -2.14
C LYS A 48 9.04 5.98 -1.09
N PRO A 49 9.78 7.01 -0.62
CA PRO A 49 9.28 7.98 0.35
C PRO A 49 7.86 8.45 0.06
N CYS A 50 6.93 8.13 0.97
CA CYS A 50 5.54 8.57 0.87
C CYS A 50 4.86 8.65 2.24
N VAL A 51 3.89 9.54 2.36
CA VAL A 51 2.93 9.60 3.45
C VAL A 51 1.66 8.88 3.03
N VAL A 52 1.19 7.94 3.86
CA VAL A 52 -0.05 7.20 3.65
C VAL A 52 -1.04 7.53 4.75
N MET A 53 -2.05 8.31 4.41
CA MET A 53 -3.11 8.70 5.34
C MET A 53 -4.27 7.70 5.36
N GLY A 54 -4.93 7.59 6.50
CA GLY A 54 -6.14 6.79 6.67
C GLY A 54 -7.33 7.36 5.90
N ARG A 55 -8.29 6.48 5.57
CA ARG A 55 -9.45 6.81 4.72
C ARG A 55 -10.20 8.07 5.12
N TYR A 56 -10.35 8.35 6.42
CA TYR A 56 -11.20 9.42 6.94
C TYR A 56 -10.42 10.64 7.48
N GLN A 57 -9.12 10.74 7.22
CA GLN A 57 -8.31 11.84 7.75
C GLN A 57 -8.29 13.07 6.82
N ASN A 58 -7.92 14.24 7.36
CA ASN A 58 -7.72 15.47 6.61
C ASN A 58 -6.21 15.65 6.31
N PRO A 59 -5.78 15.71 5.03
CA PRO A 59 -4.36 15.78 4.68
C PRO A 59 -3.68 17.04 5.22
N TYR A 60 -4.40 18.17 5.33
CA TYR A 60 -3.87 19.44 5.81
C TYR A 60 -3.63 19.47 7.32
N VAL A 61 -4.26 18.56 8.08
CA VAL A 61 -4.07 18.44 9.53
C VAL A 61 -2.94 17.46 9.85
N GLU A 62 -2.82 16.41 9.04
CA GLU A 62 -1.93 15.28 9.30
C GLU A 62 -0.53 15.44 8.69
N SER A 63 -0.36 16.34 7.72
CA SER A 63 0.88 16.45 6.97
C SER A 63 1.16 17.86 6.48
N ASP A 64 2.44 18.22 6.46
CA ASP A 64 2.92 19.46 5.83
C ASP A 64 2.99 19.27 4.32
N ILE A 65 1.92 19.66 3.63
CA ILE A 65 1.77 19.50 2.17
C ILE A 65 2.89 20.22 1.41
N LYS A 66 3.36 21.36 1.91
CA LYS A 66 4.43 22.13 1.27
C LYS A 66 5.74 21.34 1.35
N TYR A 67 6.09 20.87 2.55
CA TYR A 67 7.28 20.04 2.74
C TYR A 67 7.26 18.78 1.87
N LEU A 68 6.11 18.09 1.82
CA LEU A 68 5.97 16.88 0.98
C LEU A 68 6.23 17.17 -0.49
N ASN A 69 5.63 18.24 -1.01
CA ASN A 69 5.82 18.66 -2.40
C ASN A 69 7.28 19.07 -2.69
N ASP A 70 7.89 19.87 -1.82
CA ASP A 70 9.27 20.34 -1.95
C ASP A 70 10.28 19.18 -1.89
N LYS A 71 9.97 18.12 -1.14
CA LYS A 71 10.80 16.91 -1.01
C LYS A 71 10.44 15.79 -1.98
N GLN A 72 9.45 15.99 -2.86
CA GLN A 72 8.95 14.97 -3.77
C GLN A 72 8.52 13.68 -3.04
N ILE A 73 7.90 13.83 -1.87
CA ILE A 73 7.34 12.74 -1.08
C ILE A 73 5.87 12.62 -1.45
N ASP A 74 5.47 11.44 -1.93
CA ASP A 74 4.10 11.20 -2.35
C ASP A 74 3.12 11.22 -1.17
N LEU A 75 1.90 11.70 -1.41
CA LEU A 75 0.81 11.67 -0.43
C LEU A 75 -0.33 10.80 -0.98
N ALA A 76 -0.63 9.70 -0.28
CA ALA A 76 -1.67 8.76 -0.68
C ALA A 76 -2.69 8.52 0.43
N ARG A 77 -3.95 8.31 0.05
CA ARG A 77 -5.02 7.90 0.97
C ARG A 77 -5.33 6.41 0.77
N ARG A 78 -5.17 5.59 1.81
CA ARG A 78 -5.50 4.16 1.75
C ARG A 78 -6.98 3.89 1.99
N TYR A 79 -7.43 2.71 1.59
CA TYR A 79 -8.83 2.28 1.74
C TYR A 79 -9.20 1.92 3.19
N SER A 80 -8.24 1.47 3.99
CA SER A 80 -8.45 1.18 5.41
C SER A 80 -8.48 2.46 6.27
N GLY A 81 -9.09 2.36 7.45
CA GLY A 81 -9.02 3.41 8.47
C GLY A 81 -7.68 3.45 9.20
N GLY A 82 -7.64 4.08 10.37
CA GLY A 82 -6.43 4.28 11.17
C GLY A 82 -5.76 5.64 10.92
N GLY A 83 -4.55 5.82 11.47
CA GLY A 83 -3.80 7.07 11.40
C GLY A 83 -2.92 7.23 10.16
N THR A 84 -2.15 8.31 10.13
CA THR A 84 -1.19 8.61 9.06
C THR A 84 0.15 7.95 9.36
N CYS A 85 0.78 7.36 8.35
CA CYS A 85 2.10 6.74 8.49
C CYS A 85 3.04 7.18 7.35
N TYR A 86 4.33 7.18 7.64
CA TYR A 86 5.39 7.45 6.66
C TYR A 86 6.03 6.13 6.23
N HIS A 87 6.23 5.94 4.93
CA HIS A 87 6.90 4.78 4.36
C HIS A 87 8.14 5.21 3.61
N ASP A 88 9.17 4.36 3.65
CA ASP A 88 10.38 4.47 2.85
C ASP A 88 10.96 3.08 2.58
N PHE A 89 12.26 3.02 2.26
CA PHE A 89 12.95 1.77 2.01
C PHE A 89 13.42 1.02 3.27
N GLY A 90 13.23 1.58 4.47
CA GLY A 90 13.57 1.02 5.77
C GLY A 90 15.07 1.06 6.09
N ARG A 91 15.70 2.23 5.95
CA ARG A 91 17.12 2.45 6.29
C ARG A 91 17.28 3.29 7.54
#